data_AF-A0A958WBD9-F1
#
_entry.id   AF-A0A958WBD9-F1
#
_cell.length_a   1.000
_cell.length_b   1.000
_cell.length_c   1.000
_cell.angle_alpha   90.00
_cell.angle_beta   90.00
_cell.angle_gamma   90.00
#
_symmetry.space_group_name_H-M   'P 1'
#
loop_
_entity.id
_entity.type
_entity.pdbx_description
1 polymer ?
#
loop_
_entity_poly.entity_id
_entity_poly.type
_entity_poly.pdbx_seq_one_letter_code
_entity_poly.pdbx_strand_id
1 'polypeptide(L)' 'MWWNEKTKTYTTIPNHPGDMPEGTLRAILRQANIDPEDFLKAK' A
#
# COMPACT_ATOMS: atom_id res chain seq x y z
N MET A 1 -0.57 -8.74 7.92
CA MET A 1 0.76 -8.52 7.32
C MET A 1 0.76 -9.21 5.97
N TRP A 2 1.27 -8.53 4.94
CA TRP A 2 1.28 -9.02 3.55
C TRP A 2 2.71 -9.20 3.06
N TRP A 3 2.93 -10.26 2.29
CA TRP A 3 4.19 -10.58 1.64
C TRP A 3 4.01 -10.57 0.13
N ASN A 4 4.96 -9.97 -0.59
CA ASN A 4 5.00 -9.99 -2.05
C ASN A 4 6.19 -10.83 -2.52
N GLU A 5 5.92 -11.96 -3.18
CA GLU A 5 6.97 -12.86 -3.66
C GLU A 5 7.79 -12.32 -4.84
N LYS A 6 7.22 -11.41 -5.64
CA LYS A 6 7.85 -10.84 -6.83
C LYS A 6 8.86 -9.76 -6.45
N THR A 7 8.48 -8.89 -5.52
CA THR A 7 9.32 -7.78 -5.04
C THR A 7 10.11 -8.13 -3.79
N LYS A 8 9.80 -9.27 -3.15
CA LYS A 8 10.39 -9.69 -1.87
C LYS A 8 10.22 -8.63 -0.76
N THR A 9 9.09 -7.94 -0.76
CA THR A 9 8.76 -6.90 0.23
C THR A 9 7.62 -7.32 1.15
N TYR A 10 7.69 -6.87 2.40
CA TYR A 10 6.60 -6.98 3.37
C TYR A 10 5.90 -5.63 3.51
N THR A 11 4.57 -5.65 3.63
CA THR A 11 3.79 -4.47 4.01
C THR A 11 2.81 -4.81 5.12
N THR A 12 2.57 -3.86 6.03
CA THR A 12 1.52 -3.99 7.04
C THR A 12 0.39 -3.06 6.66
N ILE A 13 -0.76 -3.64 6.33
CA ILE A 13 -1.99 -2.89 6.08
C ILE A 13 -2.79 -2.91 7.38
N PRO A 14 -3.00 -1.75 8.03
CA PRO A 14 -3.82 -1.67 9.24
C PRO A 14 -5.27 -1.98 8.88
N ASN A 15 -5.95 -2.73 9.74
CA ASN A 15 -7.39 -2.95 9.62
C ASN A 15 -8.13 -1.75 10.23
N HIS A 16 -8.44 -0.75 9.40
CA HIS A 16 -9.08 0.48 9.82
C HIS A 16 -10.59 0.43 9.53
N PRO A 17 -11.48 0.78 10.48
CA PRO A 17 -12.90 0.90 10.20
C PRO A 17 -13.19 2.15 9.36
N GLY A 18 -13.74 1.97 8.17
CA GLY A 18 -13.99 3.06 7.21
C GLY A 18 -12.77 3.37 6.35
N ASP A 19 -12.68 4.60 5.84
CA ASP A 19 -11.61 4.98 4.91
C ASP A 19 -10.25 5.11 5.61
N MET A 20 -9.18 4.74 4.91
CA MET A 20 -7.82 5.01 5.36
C MET A 20 -7.45 6.48 5.13
N PRO A 21 -6.81 7.15 6.10
CA PRO A 21 -6.23 8.46 5.86
C PRO A 21 -5.24 8.43 4.68
N GLU A 22 -5.25 9.46 3.84
CA GLU A 22 -4.40 9.54 2.64
C GLU A 22 -2.91 9.36 2.99
N GLY A 23 -2.44 9.95 4.09
CA GLY A 23 -1.05 9.81 4.54
C GLY A 23 -0.68 8.37 4.89
N THR A 24 -1.62 7.61 5.47
CA THR A 24 -1.43 6.19 5.78
C THR A 24 -1.34 5.36 4.50
N LEU A 25 -2.23 5.61 3.54
CA LEU A 25 -2.20 4.95 2.24
C LEU A 25 -0.88 5.23 1.50
N ARG A 26 -0.46 6.51 1.43
CA ARG A 26 0.83 6.89 0.81
C ARG A 26 2.03 6.22 1.49
N ALA A 27 2.02 6.09 2.81
CA ALA A 27 3.08 5.39 3.54
C ALA A 27 3.16 3.90 3.18
N ILE A 28 2.02 3.23 3.06
CA ILE A 28 1.93 1.82 2.65
C ILE A 28 2.43 1.64 1.21
N LEU A 29 1.98 2.50 0.28
CA LEU A 29 2.42 2.45 -1.11
C LEU A 29 3.94 2.66 -1.23
N ARG A 30 4.49 3.60 -0.47
CA ARG A 30 5.94 3.82 -0.40
C ARG A 30 6.69 2.60 0.12
N GLN A 31 6.20 1.94 1.18
CA GLN A 31 6.80 0.70 1.70
C GLN A 31 6.72 -0.45 0.68
N ALA A 32 5.65 -0.50 -0.10
CA ALA A 32 5.47 -1.48 -1.16
C ALA A 32 6.24 -1.14 -2.44
N ASN A 33 6.91 0.02 -2.50
CA ASN A 33 7.56 0.56 -3.70
C ASN A 33 6.59 0.67 -4.89
N ILE A 34 5.38 1.17 -4.60
CA ILE A 34 4.31 1.43 -5.57
C ILE A 34 4.13 2.94 -5.69
N ASP A 35 4.11 3.43 -6.93
CA ASP A 35 3.82 4.82 -7.23
C ASP A 35 2.31 5.11 -7.06
N PRO A 36 1.90 6.21 -6.39
CA PRO A 36 0.49 6.52 -6.17
C PRO A 36 -0.30 6.67 -7.47
N GLU A 37 0.27 7.26 -8.51
CA GLU A 37 -0.38 7.45 -9.78
C GLU A 37 -0.60 6.12 -10.51
N ASP A 38 0.35 5.19 -10.42
CA ASP A 38 0.18 3.83 -10.93
C ASP A 38 -0.90 3.06 -10.17
N PHE A 39 -0.96 3.22 -8.84
CA PHE A 39 -2.01 2.63 -8.01
C PHE A 39 -3.41 3.12 -8.40
N LEU A 40 -3.57 4.43 -8.62
CA LEU A 40 -4.86 5.03 -9.00
C LEU A 40 -5.30 4.66 -10.42
N LYS A 41 -4.37 4.35 -11.31
CA LYS A 41 -4.65 3.90 -12.68
C LYS A 41 -4.97 2.41 -12.78
N ALA A 42 -4.55 1.60 -11.80
CA ALA A 42 -4.85 0.19 -11.72
C ALA A 42 -6.35 -0.01 -11.42
N LYS A 43 -7.16 0.00 -12.47
CA LYS A 43 -8.61 -0.22 -12.44
C LYS A 43 -8.97 -1.59 -12.98
#